data_AF-A0A968XCB9-F1
#
_entry.id   AF-A0A968XCB9-F1
#
_cell.length_a   1.000
_cell.length_b   1.000
_cell.length_c   1.000
_cell.angle_alpha   90.00
_cell.angle_beta   90.00
_cell.angle_gamma   90.00
#
_symmetry.space_group_name_H-M   'P 1'
#
loop_
_entity.id
_entity.type
_entity.pdbx_description
1 polymer ?
#
loop_
_entity_poly.entity_id
_entity_poly.type
_entity_poly.pdbx_seq_one_letter_code
_entity_poly.pdbx_strand_id
1 'polypeptide(L)'
;MSIGELSDRLFAYLQSACARFLRGLLRTCREILWTSPQLLEQFDRQLKTWPEDDYLSALPELRLAFADLTPRETDRVAALIAGLYGKSNLGNLDYASLTPDDLTLALQLNQQLCRSLELDGLNIWLSIPQEVETSP
;
A
#
# COMPACT_ATOMS: atom_id res chain seq x y z
N MET A 1 -21.72 -19.83 12.93
CA MET A 1 -21.37 -18.41 12.72
C MET A 1 -21.79 -17.67 13.97
N SER A 2 -20.83 -17.37 14.84
CA SER A 2 -21.08 -16.74 16.14
C SER A 2 -21.15 -15.21 16.00
N ILE A 3 -21.85 -14.54 16.92
CA ILE A 3 -22.01 -13.07 16.94
C ILE A 3 -20.66 -12.34 16.93
N GLY A 4 -19.62 -12.93 17.55
CA GLY A 4 -18.24 -12.40 17.51
C GLY A 4 -17.65 -12.36 16.10
N GLU A 5 -17.75 -13.44 15.33
CA GLU A 5 -17.22 -13.51 13.95
C GLU A 5 -17.90 -12.51 13.00
N LEU A 6 -19.17 -12.19 13.26
CA LEU A 6 -19.91 -11.19 12.50
C LEU A 6 -19.46 -9.77 12.84
N SER A 7 -19.19 -9.49 14.11
CA SER A 7 -18.67 -8.20 14.56
C SER A 7 -17.30 -7.92 13.94
N ASP A 8 -16.39 -8.89 13.99
CA ASP A 8 -15.04 -8.76 13.43
C ASP A 8 -15.09 -8.51 11.92
N ARG A 9 -15.92 -9.27 11.20
CA ARG A 9 -16.11 -9.06 9.75
C ARG A 9 -16.72 -7.71 9.41
N LEU A 10 -17.64 -7.22 10.22
CA LEU A 10 -18.29 -5.93 10.00
C LEU A 10 -17.30 -4.79 10.26
N PHE A 11 -16.43 -4.94 11.25
CA PHE A 11 -15.38 -3.97 11.56
C PHE A 11 -14.33 -3.90 10.45
N ALA A 12 -13.80 -5.05 10.00
CA ALA A 12 -12.89 -5.13 8.86
C ALA A 12 -13.52 -4.54 7.58
N TYR A 13 -14.80 -4.81 7.34
CA TYR A 13 -15.53 -4.22 6.21
C TYR A 13 -15.61 -2.69 6.31
N LEU A 14 -15.97 -2.14 7.48
CA LEU A 14 -16.07 -0.68 7.69
C LEU A 14 -14.73 0.04 7.46
N GLN A 15 -13.62 -0.57 7.85
CA GLN A 15 -12.29 0.00 7.62
C GLN A 15 -11.89 -0.03 6.15
N SER A 16 -12.18 -1.14 5.46
CA SER A 16 -11.98 -1.22 4.01
C SER A 16 -12.82 -0.17 3.26
N ALA A 17 -14.02 0.14 3.75
CA ALA A 17 -14.87 1.20 3.21
C ALA A 17 -14.27 2.59 3.48
N CYS A 18 -13.68 2.81 4.66
CA CYS A 18 -12.95 4.04 4.99
C CYS A 18 -11.75 4.26 4.05
N ALA A 19 -10.95 3.23 3.79
CA ALA A 19 -9.84 3.30 2.85
C ALA A 19 -10.30 3.61 1.42
N ARG A 20 -11.39 2.97 0.96
CA ARG A 20 -12.02 3.28 -0.34
C ARG A 20 -12.57 4.70 -0.42
N PHE A 21 -13.16 5.21 0.65
CA PHE A 21 -13.57 6.61 0.76
C PHE A 21 -12.37 7.55 0.62
N LEU A 22 -11.29 7.28 1.37
CA LEU A 22 -10.06 8.06 1.30
C LEU A 22 -9.49 8.08 -0.12
N ARG A 23 -9.47 6.93 -0.80
CA ARG A 23 -9.06 6.86 -2.21
C ARG A 23 -9.89 7.76 -3.12
N GLY A 24 -11.22 7.72 -2.98
CA GLY A 24 -12.12 8.62 -3.73
C GLY A 24 -11.88 10.09 -3.43
N LEU A 25 -11.63 10.42 -2.15
CA LEU A 25 -11.29 11.76 -1.70
C LEU A 25 -9.96 12.24 -2.30
N LEU A 26 -8.89 11.44 -2.23
CA LEU A 26 -7.58 11.84 -2.74
C LEU A 26 -7.55 11.94 -4.26
N ARG A 27 -8.34 11.11 -4.95
CA ARG A 27 -8.50 11.21 -6.41
C ARG A 27 -9.21 12.50 -6.85
N THR A 28 -10.08 13.05 -5.99
CA THR A 28 -10.90 14.23 -6.34
C THR A 28 -10.39 15.53 -5.74
N CYS A 29 -9.78 15.49 -4.56
CA CYS A 29 -9.34 16.66 -3.78
C CYS A 29 -8.21 16.25 -2.81
N ARG A 30 -7.03 15.90 -3.34
CA ARG A 30 -5.85 15.53 -2.53
C ARG A 30 -5.36 16.68 -1.65
N GLU A 31 -5.58 17.92 -2.07
CA GLU A 31 -5.18 19.12 -1.37
C GLU A 31 -5.84 19.32 0.00
N ILE A 32 -6.94 18.62 0.25
CA ILE A 32 -7.60 18.62 1.56
C ILE A 32 -6.64 18.18 2.68
N LEU A 33 -5.68 17.30 2.38
CA LEU A 33 -4.72 16.78 3.35
C LEU A 33 -3.81 17.85 3.96
N TRP A 34 -3.52 18.92 3.22
CA TRP A 34 -2.68 20.04 3.71
C TRP A 34 -3.42 21.37 3.85
N THR A 35 -4.66 21.43 3.36
CA THR A 35 -5.52 22.60 3.51
C THR A 35 -6.36 22.52 4.79
N SER A 36 -6.64 21.30 5.27
CA SER A 36 -7.35 21.07 6.55
C SER A 36 -6.51 20.21 7.51
N PRO A 37 -5.70 20.84 8.38
CA PRO A 37 -4.95 20.13 9.41
C PRO A 37 -5.83 19.29 10.34
N GLN A 38 -7.04 19.79 10.66
CA GLN A 38 -8.00 19.11 11.53
C GLN A 38 -8.46 17.77 10.95
N LEU A 39 -8.65 17.71 9.63
CA LEU A 39 -9.04 16.48 8.94
C LEU A 39 -7.91 15.45 8.97
N LEU A 40 -6.66 15.89 8.80
CA LEU A 40 -5.50 15.02 8.93
C LEU A 40 -5.33 14.48 10.35
N GLU A 41 -5.55 15.31 11.38
CA GLU A 41 -5.57 14.89 12.79
C GLU A 41 -6.68 13.88 13.10
N GLN A 42 -7.85 14.05 12.50
CA GLN A 42 -8.96 13.10 12.64
C GLN A 42 -8.62 11.76 12.01
N PHE A 43 -8.01 11.75 10.82
CA PHE A 43 -7.56 10.52 10.18
C PHE A 43 -6.48 9.81 10.99
N ASP A 44 -5.47 10.54 11.47
CA ASP A 44 -4.41 9.99 12.33
C ASP A 44 -5.02 9.33 13.59
N ARG A 45 -5.95 10.02 14.25
CA ARG A 45 -6.65 9.48 15.42
C ARG A 45 -7.49 8.27 15.08
N GLN A 46 -8.22 8.29 13.98
CA GLN A 46 -9.07 7.18 13.56
C GLN A 46 -8.22 5.93 13.27
N LEU A 47 -7.12 6.08 12.54
CA LEU A 47 -6.21 4.96 12.25
C LEU A 47 -5.61 4.35 13.52
N LYS A 48 -5.31 5.16 14.54
CA LYS A 48 -4.84 4.67 15.85
C LYS A 48 -5.86 3.81 16.61
N THR A 49 -7.14 3.93 16.32
CA THR A 49 -8.17 3.12 16.97
C THR A 49 -8.33 1.73 16.36
N TRP A 50 -7.68 1.47 15.23
CA TRP A 50 -7.83 0.19 14.53
C TRP A 50 -6.96 -0.89 15.19
N PRO A 51 -7.52 -2.09 15.45
CA PRO A 51 -6.72 -3.27 15.75
C PRO A 51 -5.72 -3.56 14.63
N GLU A 52 -4.67 -4.32 14.96
CA GLU A 52 -3.59 -4.60 14.01
C GLU A 52 -4.06 -5.39 12.78
N ASP A 53 -4.76 -6.51 12.97
CA ASP A 53 -5.25 -7.37 11.87
C ASP A 53 -6.13 -6.60 10.86
N ASP A 54 -6.90 -5.70 11.41
CA ASP A 54 -7.83 -4.80 10.77
C ASP A 54 -7.11 -3.71 9.95
N TYR A 55 -6.10 -3.09 10.56
CA TYR A 55 -5.20 -2.18 9.86
C TYR A 55 -4.44 -2.88 8.72
N LEU A 56 -3.93 -4.09 8.96
CA LEU A 56 -3.27 -4.92 7.94
C LEU A 56 -4.22 -5.28 6.79
N SER A 57 -5.50 -5.53 7.08
CA SER A 57 -6.51 -5.83 6.07
C SER A 57 -6.86 -4.61 5.21
N ALA A 58 -6.85 -3.40 5.78
CA ALA A 58 -7.11 -2.16 5.06
C ALA A 58 -5.88 -1.57 4.34
N LEU A 59 -4.67 -2.03 4.71
CA LEU A 59 -3.38 -1.54 4.22
C LEU A 59 -3.23 -1.53 2.69
N PRO A 60 -3.67 -2.57 1.94
CA PRO A 60 -3.62 -2.54 0.47
C PRO A 60 -4.43 -1.38 -0.13
N GLU A 61 -5.66 -1.16 0.34
CA GLU A 61 -6.50 -0.04 -0.12
C GLU A 61 -5.93 1.31 0.31
N LEU A 62 -5.35 1.41 1.51
CA LEU A 62 -4.66 2.61 1.96
C LEU A 62 -3.46 2.94 1.06
N ARG A 63 -2.62 1.95 0.72
CA ARG A 63 -1.49 2.14 -0.21
C ARG A 63 -1.99 2.63 -1.57
N LEU A 64 -3.09 2.06 -2.08
CA LEU A 64 -3.70 2.50 -3.33
C LEU A 64 -4.25 3.93 -3.24
N ALA A 65 -4.82 4.33 -2.11
CA ALA A 65 -5.28 5.70 -1.89
C ALA A 65 -4.11 6.71 -1.94
N PHE A 66 -2.99 6.38 -1.28
CA PHE A 66 -1.82 7.24 -1.25
C PHE A 66 -1.00 7.23 -2.54
N ALA A 67 -1.15 6.21 -3.39
CA ALA A 67 -0.48 6.13 -4.69
C ALA A 67 -0.89 7.26 -5.66
N ASP A 68 -2.04 7.90 -5.43
CA ASP A 68 -2.50 9.06 -6.19
C ASP A 68 -1.73 10.36 -5.84
N LEU A 69 -0.94 10.36 -4.76
CA LEU A 69 -0.08 11.49 -4.37
C LEU A 69 1.23 11.48 -5.16
N THR A 70 1.66 12.65 -5.63
CA THR A 70 3.01 12.82 -6.16
C THR A 70 4.05 12.72 -5.04
N PRO A 71 5.35 12.49 -5.35
CA PRO A 71 6.40 12.46 -4.33
C PRO A 71 6.42 13.73 -3.44
N ARG A 72 6.29 14.91 -4.06
CA ARG A 72 6.27 16.19 -3.33
C ARG A 72 5.06 16.33 -2.41
N GLU A 73 3.89 15.85 -2.84
CA GLU A 73 2.67 15.88 -2.01
C GLU A 73 2.79 14.90 -0.85
N THR A 74 3.39 13.73 -1.09
CA THR A 74 3.70 12.74 -0.06
C THR A 74 4.64 13.34 1.00
N ASP A 75 5.74 13.99 0.58
CA ASP A 75 6.67 14.67 1.50
C ASP A 75 5.97 15.74 2.34
N ARG A 76 5.07 16.51 1.71
CA ARG A 76 4.30 17.55 2.40
C ARG A 76 3.40 16.96 3.47
N VAL A 77 2.67 15.90 3.15
CA VAL A 77 1.80 15.21 4.10
C VAL A 77 2.63 14.57 5.22
N ALA A 78 3.75 13.94 4.89
CA ALA A 78 4.67 13.35 5.87
C ALA A 78 5.20 14.39 6.87
N ALA A 79 5.55 15.59 6.42
CA ALA A 79 5.97 16.69 7.30
C ALA A 79 4.85 17.16 8.24
N LEU A 80 3.61 17.26 7.75
CA LEU A 80 2.45 17.60 8.57
C LEU A 80 2.20 16.55 9.66
N ILE A 81 2.25 15.27 9.29
CA ILE A 81 2.11 14.15 10.22
C ILE A 81 3.26 14.17 11.23
N ALA A 82 4.52 14.35 10.81
CA ALA A 82 5.65 14.47 11.72
C ALA A 82 5.41 15.57 12.77
N GLY A 83 4.88 16.71 12.35
CA GLY A 83 4.46 17.80 13.22
C GLY A 83 3.44 17.39 14.28
N LEU A 84 2.46 16.54 13.93
CA LEU A 84 1.49 15.99 14.90
C LEU A 84 2.15 15.17 16.01
N TYR A 85 3.32 14.57 15.74
CA TYR A 85 4.11 13.81 16.70
C TYR A 85 5.25 14.63 17.33
N GLY A 86 5.30 15.94 17.11
CA GLY A 86 6.38 16.80 17.61
C GLY A 86 7.75 16.51 16.98
N LYS A 87 7.78 15.89 15.80
CA LYS A 87 8.98 15.58 15.02
C LYS A 87 9.11 16.52 13.83
N SER A 88 10.35 16.79 13.41
CA SER A 88 10.63 17.55 12.19
C SER A 88 10.50 16.70 10.91
N ASN A 89 10.65 15.38 11.03
CA ASN A 89 10.47 14.40 9.96
C ASN A 89 10.08 13.04 10.58
N LEU A 90 9.47 12.16 9.79
CA LEU A 90 9.18 10.77 10.15
C LEU A 90 10.42 9.85 10.14
N GLY A 91 11.57 10.38 9.71
CA GLY A 91 12.81 9.63 9.53
C GLY A 91 13.14 9.46 8.04
N ASN A 92 14.27 8.83 7.73
CA ASN A 92 14.51 8.38 6.36
C ASN A 92 13.67 7.13 6.12
N LEU A 93 12.94 7.11 5.00
CA LEU A 93 12.49 5.85 4.43
C LEU A 93 13.75 5.12 3.97
N ASP A 94 14.17 4.11 4.72
CA ASP A 94 15.19 3.17 4.28
C ASP A 94 14.58 2.35 3.14
N TYR A 95 14.57 2.93 1.94
CA TYR A 95 14.62 2.12 0.74
C TYR A 95 15.91 1.33 0.86
N ALA A 96 15.79 0.03 1.14
CA ALA A 96 16.93 -0.89 1.08
C ALA A 96 17.69 -0.54 -0.19
N SER A 97 18.89 0.03 -0.02
CA SER A 97 19.63 0.60 -1.13
C SER A 97 20.07 -0.58 -1.96
N LEU A 98 19.32 -0.90 -3.03
CA LEU A 98 19.65 -2.02 -3.88
C LEU A 98 21.04 -1.77 -4.44
N THR A 99 21.98 -2.61 -4.03
CA THR A 99 23.34 -2.54 -4.53
C THR A 99 23.42 -3.26 -5.88
N PRO A 100 24.46 -2.98 -6.69
CA PRO A 100 24.74 -3.78 -7.89
C PRO A 100 24.89 -5.28 -7.59
N ASP A 101 25.36 -5.63 -6.39
CA ASP A 101 25.51 -7.02 -5.95
C ASP A 101 24.15 -7.67 -5.69
N ASP A 102 23.19 -6.95 -5.10
CA ASP A 102 21.82 -7.43 -4.90
C ASP A 102 21.11 -7.70 -6.23
N LEU A 103 21.32 -6.84 -7.23
CA LEU A 103 20.80 -7.05 -8.58
C LEU A 103 21.39 -8.32 -9.21
N THR A 104 22.71 -8.49 -9.07
CA THR A 104 23.41 -9.66 -9.62
C THR A 104 22.91 -10.95 -8.97
N LEU A 105 22.74 -10.95 -7.64
CA LEU A 105 22.16 -12.06 -6.90
C LEU A 105 20.73 -12.37 -7.36
N ALA A 106 19.88 -11.34 -7.49
CA ALA A 106 18.50 -11.49 -7.94
C ALA A 106 18.41 -12.11 -9.35
N LEU A 107 19.29 -11.70 -10.27
CA LEU A 107 19.36 -12.27 -11.61
C LEU A 107 19.81 -13.74 -11.59
N GLN A 108 20.81 -14.07 -10.77
CA GLN A 108 21.27 -15.45 -10.61
C GLN A 108 20.17 -16.36 -10.04
N LEU A 109 19.48 -15.89 -9.00
CA LEU A 109 18.34 -16.60 -8.42
C LEU A 109 17.22 -16.79 -9.45
N ASN A 110 16.87 -15.75 -10.20
CA ASN A 110 15.85 -15.84 -11.24
C ASN A 110 16.22 -16.87 -12.32
N GLN A 111 17.48 -16.88 -12.77
CA GLN A 111 17.96 -17.88 -13.74
C GLN A 111 17.89 -19.31 -13.18
N GLN A 112 18.27 -19.52 -11.92
CA GLN A 112 18.18 -20.82 -11.27
C GLN A 112 16.74 -21.29 -11.12
N LEU A 113 15.83 -20.39 -10.72
CA LEU A 113 14.40 -20.67 -10.61
C LEU A 113 13.80 -21.03 -11.97
N CYS A 114 14.04 -20.23 -13.01
CA CYS A 114 13.57 -20.54 -14.36
C CYS A 114 14.05 -21.93 -14.82
N ARG A 115 15.33 -22.24 -14.62
CA ARG A 115 15.88 -23.56 -14.97
C ARG A 115 15.21 -24.69 -14.18
N SER A 116 14.96 -24.51 -12.88
CA SER A 116 14.26 -25.51 -12.06
C SER A 116 12.84 -25.74 -12.58
N LEU A 117 12.10 -24.67 -12.85
CA LEU A 117 10.73 -24.75 -13.36
C LEU A 117 10.65 -25.39 -14.74
N GLU A 118 11.64 -25.16 -15.61
CA GLU A 118 11.74 -25.84 -16.91
C GLU A 118 11.97 -27.35 -16.75
N LEU A 119 12.87 -27.75 -15.85
CA LEU A 119 13.14 -29.17 -15.57
C LEU A 119 11.91 -29.87 -14.97
N ASP A 120 11.14 -29.16 -14.16
CA ASP A 120 9.90 -29.66 -13.54
C ASP A 120 8.70 -29.64 -14.52
N GLY A 121 8.90 -29.20 -15.77
CA GLY A 121 7.84 -29.12 -16.79
C GLY A 121 6.81 -28.03 -16.53
N LEU A 122 7.12 -27.05 -15.68
CA LEU A 122 6.26 -25.93 -15.29
C LEU A 122 6.49 -24.68 -16.15
N ASN A 123 7.01 -24.83 -17.36
CA ASN A 123 7.30 -23.72 -18.29
C ASN A 123 6.08 -22.84 -18.61
N ILE A 124 4.86 -23.36 -18.43
CA ILE A 124 3.62 -22.58 -18.58
C ILE A 124 3.52 -21.45 -17.55
N TRP A 125 4.15 -21.58 -16.38
CA TRP A 125 4.14 -20.57 -15.30
C TRP A 125 5.08 -19.40 -15.59
N LEU A 126 6.09 -19.61 -16.46
CA LEU A 126 7.01 -18.58 -16.93
C LEU A 126 6.41 -17.74 -18.07
N SER A 127 5.30 -18.18 -18.64
CA SER A 127 4.63 -17.48 -19.73
C SER A 127 3.84 -16.30 -19.15
N ILE A 128 4.25 -15.07 -19.45
CA ILE A 128 3.42 -13.90 -19.18
C ILE A 128 2.18 -14.03 -20.08
N PRO A 129 0.95 -14.07 -19.54
CA PRO A 129 -0.24 -14.14 -20.36
C PRO A 129 -0.23 -12.95 -21.33
N GLN A 130 -0.13 -13.25 -22.62
CA GLN A 130 -0.34 -12.25 -23.66
C GLN A 130 -1.80 -11.82 -23.54
N GLU A 131 -2.06 -10.55 -23.24
CA GLU A 131 -3.39 -9.98 -23.41
C GLU A 131 -3.84 -10.30 -24.83
N VAL A 132 -4.94 -11.05 -24.94
CA VAL A 132 -5.60 -11.31 -26.21
C VAL A 132 -6.06 -9.94 -26.72
N GLU A 133 -5.33 -9.35 -27.67
CA GLU A 133 -5.81 -8.24 -28.49
C GLU A 133 -7.07 -8.73 -29.22
N THR A 134 -8.23 -8.56 -28.58
CA THR A 134 -9.50 -8.57 -29.28
C THR A 134 -9.57 -7.31 -30.11
N SER A 135 -9.16 -7.41 -31.38
CA SER A 135 -9.53 -6.43 -32.39
C SER A 135 -10.79 -6.92 -33.11
N PRO A 136 -11.77 -6.02 -33.37
CA PRO A 136 -13.11 -6.35 -33.88
C PRO A 136 -13.15 -6.86 -35.32
#